data_AF-A0A7S2C8K3-F1
#
_entry.id   AF-A0A7S2C8K3-F1
#
_cell.length_a   1.000
_cell.length_b   1.000
_cell.length_c   1.000
_cell.angle_alpha   90.00
_cell.angle_beta   90.00
_cell.angle_gamma   90.00
#
_symmetry.space_group_name_H-M   'P 1'
#
loop_
_entity.id
_entity.type
_entity.pdbx_description
1 polymer ?
#
loop_
_entity_poly.entity_id
_entity_poly.type
_entity_poly.pdbx_seq_one_letter_code
_entity_poly.pdbx_strand_id
1 'polypeptide(L)'
;TGSVTPTPSGVYAFYPIMSGPGRGAIGSAKAVDDSLSSWAIRGPTIPMPTRINTGYRDPVRAFKYSNGKWYVGVGCGSREEGAQFCLFEATDDTLLNFTDRGSLYTTNVTFGQTDGNIVWQPINRSANMMECPDLFPLGGKWVLIGSLYTTNQWWCVVVVSKY
;
A
#
# COMPACT_ATOMS: atom_id res chain seq x y z
N THR A 1 1.83 -0.65 -9.36
CA THR A 1 0.36 -0.52 -9.25
C THR A 1 0.01 0.77 -8.54
N GLY A 2 -1.19 1.32 -8.78
CA GLY A 2 -1.69 2.52 -8.11
C GLY A 2 -3.15 2.34 -7.69
N SER A 3 -3.75 3.37 -7.10
CA SER A 3 -5.13 3.33 -6.63
C SER A 3 -5.86 4.65 -6.90
N VAL A 4 -7.19 4.59 -6.90
CA VAL A 4 -8.07 5.77 -7.05
C VAL A 4 -9.04 5.80 -5.88
N THR A 5 -9.25 6.99 -5.32
CA THR A 5 -10.07 7.20 -4.12
C THR A 5 -10.99 8.41 -4.27
N PRO A 6 -12.31 8.25 -4.15
CA PRO A 6 -13.22 9.36 -3.97
C PRO A 6 -13.26 9.81 -2.50
N THR A 7 -13.30 11.12 -2.28
CA THR A 7 -13.59 11.77 -1.00
C THR A 7 -14.57 12.93 -1.23
N PRO A 8 -15.11 13.56 -0.17
CA PRO A 8 -15.91 14.78 -0.33
C PRO A 8 -15.18 15.93 -1.04
N SER A 9 -13.84 15.98 -0.99
CA SER A 9 -13.02 17.00 -1.63
C SER A 9 -12.63 16.70 -3.09
N GLY A 10 -12.96 15.50 -3.58
CA GLY A 10 -12.78 15.09 -4.98
C GLY A 10 -12.27 13.66 -5.15
N VAL A 11 -11.80 13.34 -6.36
CA VAL A 11 -11.23 12.02 -6.69
C VAL A 11 -9.72 12.14 -6.84
N TYR A 12 -8.98 11.24 -6.19
CA TYR A 12 -7.53 11.25 -6.12
C TYR A 12 -6.94 9.93 -6.59
N ALA A 13 -5.87 10.01 -7.38
CA ALA A 13 -5.05 8.87 -7.75
C ALA A 13 -3.75 8.87 -6.95
N PHE A 14 -3.28 7.70 -6.54
CA PHE A 14 -1.96 7.48 -5.95
C PHE A 14 -1.16 6.49 -6.80
N TYR A 15 0.12 6.76 -6.98
CA TYR A 15 1.00 5.93 -7.80
C TYR A 15 2.46 6.02 -7.33
N PRO A 16 3.26 4.95 -7.47
CA PRO A 16 4.68 5.00 -7.15
C PRO A 16 5.43 5.84 -8.20
N ILE A 17 6.32 6.72 -7.75
CA ILE A 17 7.22 7.46 -8.63
C ILE A 17 8.48 6.60 -8.83
N MET A 18 8.56 5.93 -9.98
CA MET A 18 9.61 4.94 -10.25
C MET A 18 10.92 5.55 -10.79
N SER A 19 10.87 6.77 -11.32
CA SER A 19 12.01 7.44 -11.96
C SER A 19 11.88 8.97 -11.87
N GLY A 20 13.01 9.68 -12.02
CA GLY A 20 13.03 11.13 -12.07
C GLY A 20 12.88 11.82 -10.69
N PRO A 21 12.52 13.11 -10.66
CA PRO A 21 12.30 13.85 -9.42
C PRO A 21 11.24 13.19 -8.53
N GLY A 22 11.55 13.03 -7.25
CA GLY A 22 10.66 12.35 -6.29
C GLY A 22 10.66 10.82 -6.39
N ARG A 23 11.60 10.22 -7.15
CA ARG A 23 11.77 8.76 -7.23
C ARG A 23 11.78 8.13 -5.84
N GLY A 24 11.01 7.06 -5.69
CA GLY A 24 10.88 6.32 -4.45
C GLY A 24 9.77 6.83 -3.54
N ALA A 25 9.10 7.94 -3.85
CA ALA A 25 7.90 8.38 -3.13
C ALA A 25 6.61 7.83 -3.77
N ILE A 26 5.48 7.98 -3.06
CA ILE A 26 4.15 7.89 -3.67
C ILE A 26 3.73 9.29 -4.14
N GLY A 27 3.47 9.40 -5.44
CA GLY A 27 2.88 10.57 -6.05
C GLY A 27 1.36 10.56 -5.95
N SER A 28 0.75 11.74 -6.09
CA SER A 28 -0.69 11.85 -6.24
C SER A 28 -1.12 12.78 -7.37
N ALA A 29 -2.36 12.61 -7.81
CA ALA A 29 -3.04 13.51 -8.73
C ALA A 29 -4.51 13.66 -8.35
N LYS A 30 -5.11 14.81 -8.67
CA LYS A 30 -6.55 15.07 -8.48
C LYS A 30 -7.26 15.05 -9.84
N ALA A 31 -8.39 14.37 -9.95
CA ALA A 31 -9.24 14.47 -11.14
C ALA A 31 -9.72 15.91 -11.33
N VAL A 32 -9.68 16.42 -12.56
CA VAL A 32 -10.18 17.76 -12.90
C VAL A 32 -11.53 17.71 -13.63
N ASP A 33 -11.98 16.52 -14.00
CA ASP A 33 -13.26 16.26 -14.64
C ASP A 33 -13.94 15.02 -14.03
N ASP A 34 -15.28 14.95 -14.14
CA ASP A 34 -16.07 13.83 -13.61
C ASP A 34 -15.92 12.56 -14.45
N SER A 35 -15.44 12.67 -15.69
CA SER A 35 -15.12 11.54 -16.58
C SER A 35 -13.81 10.84 -16.23
N LEU A 36 -13.03 11.37 -15.27
CA LEU A 36 -11.72 10.86 -14.86
C LEU A 36 -10.71 10.77 -16.03
N SER A 37 -10.90 11.59 -17.05
CA SER A 37 -10.04 11.67 -18.24
C SER A 37 -8.84 12.58 -18.05
N SER A 38 -8.93 13.55 -17.14
CA SER A 38 -7.89 14.56 -16.92
C SER A 38 -7.51 14.66 -15.45
N TRP A 39 -6.22 14.81 -15.18
CA TRP A 39 -5.67 14.78 -13.83
C TRP A 39 -4.64 15.89 -13.60
N ALA A 40 -4.79 16.64 -12.52
CA ALA A 40 -3.81 17.61 -12.04
C ALA A 40 -2.78 16.89 -11.16
N ILE A 41 -1.54 16.76 -11.67
CA ILE A 41 -0.42 16.15 -10.94
C ILE A 41 -0.03 17.02 -9.74
N ARG A 42 0.11 16.41 -8.57
CA ARG A 42 0.52 17.07 -7.31
C ARG A 42 1.96 16.78 -6.90
N GLY A 43 2.60 15.80 -7.54
CA GLY A 43 3.98 15.41 -7.26
C GLY A 43 4.11 14.45 -6.08
N PRO A 44 5.32 14.30 -5.49
CA PRO A 44 5.60 13.35 -4.40
C PRO A 44 4.85 13.75 -3.13
N THR A 45 3.78 13.03 -2.82
CA THR A 45 2.84 13.37 -1.74
C THR A 45 3.13 12.59 -0.45
N ILE A 46 3.53 11.32 -0.59
CA ILE A 46 3.93 10.49 0.55
C ILE A 46 5.40 10.08 0.34
N PRO A 47 6.35 10.80 0.96
CA PRO A 47 7.76 10.45 0.85
C PRO A 47 8.04 9.11 1.53
N MET A 48 9.00 8.34 1.00
CA MET A 48 9.43 7.09 1.63
C MET A 48 10.06 7.38 3.00
N PRO A 49 9.57 6.76 4.09
CA PRO A 49 10.19 6.89 5.40
C PRO A 49 11.63 6.34 5.41
N THR A 50 12.52 6.93 6.21
CA THR A 50 13.94 6.51 6.30
C THR A 50 14.15 5.08 6.79
N ARG A 51 13.17 4.51 7.50
CA ARG A 51 13.15 3.12 7.97
C ARG A 51 12.93 2.08 6.85
N ILE A 52 12.57 2.51 5.64
CA ILE A 52 12.22 1.64 4.50
C ILE A 52 13.39 1.60 3.51
N ASN A 53 13.83 0.39 3.12
CA ASN A 53 15.04 0.23 2.31
C ASN A 53 15.04 -0.97 1.31
N THR A 54 13.96 -1.75 1.22
CA THR A 54 13.84 -2.85 0.23
C THR A 54 12.80 -2.57 -0.86
N GLY A 55 11.77 -1.77 -0.55
CA GLY A 55 10.79 -1.32 -1.52
C GLY A 55 9.73 -0.43 -0.89
N TYR A 56 9.11 0.41 -1.71
CA TYR A 56 8.04 1.33 -1.31
C TYR A 56 7.18 1.66 -2.52
N ARG A 57 6.01 1.01 -2.65
CA ARG A 57 5.14 1.12 -3.83
C ARG A 57 3.73 0.57 -3.55
N ASP A 58 2.89 0.64 -4.57
CA ASP A 58 1.55 0.06 -4.58
C ASP A 58 0.66 0.59 -3.44
N PRO A 59 0.35 1.90 -3.46
CA PRO A 59 -0.55 2.50 -2.48
C PRO A 59 -1.97 1.94 -2.65
N VAL A 60 -2.59 1.53 -1.56
CA VAL A 60 -4.01 1.15 -1.53
C VAL A 60 -4.89 2.39 -1.68
N ARG A 61 -6.15 2.19 -2.05
CA ARG A 61 -7.15 3.28 -2.01
C ARG A 61 -7.21 3.88 -0.60
N ALA A 62 -7.30 5.19 -0.49
CA ALA A 62 -7.47 5.80 0.82
C ALA A 62 -8.81 5.33 1.42
N PHE A 63 -8.83 5.12 2.72
CA PHE A 63 -10.01 4.66 3.45
C PHE A 63 -10.20 5.51 4.70
N LYS A 64 -11.47 5.79 5.00
CA LYS A 64 -11.85 6.46 6.24
C LYS A 64 -12.06 5.43 7.33
N TYR A 65 -11.37 5.58 8.46
CA TYR A 65 -11.52 4.68 9.60
C TYR A 65 -12.61 5.18 10.57
N SER A 66 -13.00 4.37 11.55
CA SER A 66 -14.08 4.67 12.50
C SER A 66 -13.83 5.93 13.36
N ASN A 67 -12.58 6.34 13.51
CA ASN A 67 -12.19 7.59 14.17
C ASN A 67 -12.38 8.84 13.28
N GLY A 68 -12.93 8.69 12.07
CA GLY A 68 -13.20 9.78 11.14
C GLY A 68 -11.99 10.25 10.32
N LYS A 69 -10.80 9.66 10.54
CA LYS A 69 -9.57 10.02 9.82
C LYS A 69 -9.39 9.19 8.55
N TRP A 70 -8.66 9.76 7.60
CA TRP A 70 -8.31 9.12 6.34
C TRP A 70 -6.92 8.50 6.41
N TYR A 71 -6.77 7.33 5.79
CA TYR A 71 -5.51 6.61 5.76
C TYR A 71 -5.20 6.10 4.35
N VAL A 72 -3.92 6.05 4.02
CA VAL A 72 -3.39 5.32 2.85
C VAL A 72 -2.38 4.31 3.36
N GLY A 73 -2.58 3.06 2.96
CA GLY A 73 -1.59 2.00 3.13
C GLY A 73 -0.66 1.89 1.92
N VAL A 74 0.59 1.53 2.13
CA VAL A 74 1.59 1.35 1.07
C VAL A 74 2.36 0.06 1.31
N GLY A 75 2.54 -0.74 0.27
CA GLY A 75 3.44 -1.88 0.31
C GLY A 75 4.87 -1.39 0.53
N CYS A 76 5.52 -1.90 1.58
CA CYS A 76 6.86 -1.46 1.95
C CYS A 76 7.70 -2.61 2.52
N GLY A 77 8.96 -2.33 2.80
CA GLY A 77 9.81 -3.27 3.51
C GLY A 77 11.16 -2.72 3.91
N SER A 78 11.81 -3.43 4.82
CA SER A 78 13.18 -3.20 5.21
C SER A 78 13.96 -4.52 5.31
N ARG A 79 15.28 -4.44 5.20
CA ARG A 79 16.16 -5.60 5.37
C ARG A 79 16.09 -6.15 6.79
N GLU A 80 15.83 -5.26 7.75
CA GLU A 80 15.81 -5.54 9.18
C GLU A 80 14.51 -6.22 9.61
N GLU A 81 13.36 -5.77 9.09
CA GLU A 81 12.04 -6.22 9.54
C GLU A 81 11.32 -7.14 8.54
N GLY A 82 11.72 -7.11 7.27
CA GLY A 82 11.09 -7.88 6.19
C GLY A 82 10.00 -7.10 5.44
N ALA A 83 9.02 -7.82 4.92
CA ALA A 83 7.86 -7.28 4.23
C ALA A 83 6.90 -6.57 5.19
N GLN A 84 6.40 -5.42 4.77
CA GLN A 84 5.59 -4.55 5.62
C GLN A 84 4.42 -3.94 4.86
N PHE A 85 3.36 -3.60 5.60
CA PHE A 85 2.29 -2.72 5.15
C PHE A 85 2.35 -1.43 5.97
N CYS A 86 2.88 -0.37 5.35
CA CYS A 86 3.06 0.94 5.97
C CYS A 86 1.75 1.72 5.95
N LEU A 87 1.41 2.37 7.06
CA LEU A 87 0.18 3.14 7.20
C LEU A 87 0.46 4.63 7.34
N PHE A 88 -0.22 5.44 6.54
CA PHE A 88 -0.08 6.89 6.53
C PHE A 88 -1.43 7.54 6.83
N GLU A 89 -1.46 8.42 7.83
CA GLU A 89 -2.65 9.17 8.21
C GLU A 89 -2.69 10.49 7.44
N ALA A 90 -3.76 10.75 6.70
CA ALA A 90 -3.94 12.03 6.04
C ALA A 90 -4.42 13.10 7.04
N THR A 91 -4.00 14.35 6.83
CA THR A 91 -4.48 15.48 7.64
C THR A 91 -5.99 15.72 7.48
N ASP A 92 -6.51 15.55 6.26
CA ASP A 92 -7.90 15.78 5.90
C ASP A 92 -8.28 14.97 4.64
N ASP A 93 -9.49 15.20 4.12
CA ASP A 93 -10.01 14.50 2.95
C ASP A 93 -9.50 15.03 1.60
N THR A 94 -8.63 16.05 1.60
CA THR A 94 -7.93 16.52 0.38
C THR A 94 -6.76 15.60 0.02
N LEU A 95 -6.33 14.76 0.98
CA LEU A 95 -5.28 13.76 0.87
C LEU A 95 -3.95 14.34 0.35
N LEU A 96 -3.62 15.57 0.77
CA LEU A 96 -2.40 16.26 0.34
C LEU A 96 -1.21 16.04 1.28
N ASN A 97 -1.46 15.87 2.57
CA ASN A 97 -0.42 15.77 3.59
C ASN A 97 -0.65 14.53 4.46
N PHE A 98 0.44 13.86 4.81
CA PHE A 98 0.41 12.58 5.51
C PHE A 98 1.41 12.52 6.67
N THR A 99 1.03 11.81 7.72
CA THR A 99 1.90 11.42 8.84
C THR A 99 2.15 9.91 8.78
N ASP A 100 3.42 9.48 8.80
CA ASP A 100 3.79 8.06 8.94
C ASP A 100 3.32 7.54 10.30
N ARG A 101 2.53 6.46 10.31
CA ARG A 101 2.04 5.78 11.52
C ARG A 101 2.76 4.47 11.79
N GLY A 102 3.82 4.18 11.04
CA GLY A 102 4.57 2.95 11.14
C GLY A 102 4.00 1.84 10.25
N SER A 103 4.40 0.61 10.54
CA SER A 103 3.90 -0.58 9.86
C SER A 103 2.70 -1.12 10.62
N LEU A 104 1.54 -1.22 9.96
CA LEU A 104 0.36 -1.87 10.52
C LEU A 104 0.54 -3.40 10.55
N TYR A 105 1.37 -3.91 9.64
CA TYR A 105 1.72 -5.32 9.55
C TYR A 105 3.16 -5.50 9.09
N THR A 106 3.84 -6.49 9.65
CA THR A 106 5.23 -6.84 9.36
C THR A 106 5.38 -8.36 9.36
N THR A 107 6.12 -8.91 8.39
CA THR A 107 6.54 -10.31 8.36
C THR A 107 7.85 -10.47 7.59
N ASN A 108 8.73 -11.36 8.03
CA ASN A 108 9.94 -11.73 7.30
C ASN A 108 9.78 -13.04 6.49
N VAL A 109 8.58 -13.65 6.52
CA VAL A 109 8.24 -14.87 5.81
C VAL A 109 6.86 -14.81 5.14
N THR A 110 6.66 -15.62 4.12
CA THR A 110 5.35 -15.88 3.51
C THR A 110 4.53 -16.85 4.37
N PHE A 111 3.23 -17.00 4.04
CA PHE A 111 2.28 -17.97 4.60
C PHE A 111 1.96 -19.05 3.56
N GLY A 112 2.97 -19.85 3.25
CA GLY A 112 2.96 -20.71 2.08
C GLY A 112 3.43 -20.02 0.80
N GLN A 113 3.31 -20.73 -0.32
CA GLN A 113 3.67 -20.26 -1.65
C GLN A 113 2.75 -20.90 -2.68
N THR A 114 2.59 -20.29 -3.85
CA THR A 114 2.02 -20.98 -5.01
C THR A 114 3.14 -21.52 -5.88
N ASP A 115 3.02 -22.77 -6.34
CA ASP A 115 3.98 -23.36 -7.28
C ASP A 115 3.71 -22.90 -8.73
N GLY A 116 4.50 -23.40 -9.69
CA GLY A 116 4.34 -23.07 -11.11
C GLY A 116 3.01 -23.50 -11.74
N ASN A 117 2.24 -24.35 -11.05
CA ASN A 117 0.90 -24.79 -11.45
C ASN A 117 -0.21 -24.05 -10.68
N ILE A 118 0.13 -22.99 -9.95
CA ILE A 118 -0.81 -22.18 -9.15
C ILE A 118 -1.46 -23.01 -8.03
N VAL A 119 -0.75 -24.04 -7.52
CA VAL A 119 -1.21 -24.81 -6.36
C VAL A 119 -0.57 -24.24 -5.11
N TRP A 120 -1.38 -23.94 -4.10
CA TRP A 120 -0.87 -23.50 -2.80
C TRP A 120 -0.15 -24.63 -2.08
N GLN A 121 1.01 -24.32 -1.53
CA GLN A 121 1.85 -25.20 -0.75
C GLN A 121 2.08 -24.59 0.64
N PRO A 122 2.02 -25.37 1.73
CA PRO A 122 2.23 -24.91 3.10
C PRO A 122 3.71 -24.67 3.43
N ILE A 123 4.46 -24.07 2.51
CA ILE A 123 5.91 -23.87 2.62
C ILE A 123 6.19 -22.36 2.65
N ASN A 124 6.66 -21.88 3.80
CA ASN A 124 7.05 -20.49 3.95
C ASN A 124 8.36 -20.21 3.23
N ARG A 125 8.44 -19.05 2.59
CA ARG A 125 9.67 -18.47 2.02
C ARG A 125 10.03 -17.22 2.80
N SER A 126 11.28 -16.77 2.70
CA SER A 126 11.61 -15.42 3.15
C SER A 126 10.74 -14.40 2.40
N ALA A 127 10.47 -13.26 3.03
CA ALA A 127 9.73 -12.13 2.48
C ALA A 127 10.40 -10.83 2.94
N ASN A 128 10.74 -9.94 2.02
CA ASN A 128 11.37 -8.66 2.36
C ASN A 128 10.60 -7.44 1.82
N MET A 129 9.48 -7.67 1.15
CA MET A 129 8.59 -6.63 0.65
C MET A 129 7.17 -7.20 0.42
N MET A 130 6.17 -6.33 0.57
CA MET A 130 4.77 -6.59 0.21
C MET A 130 4.37 -5.79 -1.04
N GLU A 131 3.95 -6.48 -2.09
CA GLU A 131 3.46 -5.90 -3.34
C GLU A 131 1.94 -5.95 -3.45
N CYS A 132 1.39 -4.98 -4.19
CA CYS A 132 -0.05 -4.84 -4.44
C CYS A 132 -0.92 -5.17 -3.21
N PRO A 133 -0.66 -4.58 -2.02
CA PRO A 133 -1.55 -4.80 -0.91
C PRO A 133 -2.94 -4.25 -1.22
N ASP A 134 -3.94 -4.77 -0.51
CA ASP A 134 -5.24 -4.13 -0.37
C ASP A 134 -5.77 -4.35 1.05
N LEU A 135 -6.50 -3.38 1.58
CA LEU A 135 -7.04 -3.40 2.93
C LEU A 135 -8.51 -2.98 2.88
N PHE A 136 -9.40 -3.88 3.33
CA PHE A 136 -10.84 -3.63 3.31
C PHE A 136 -11.57 -4.29 4.47
N PRO A 137 -12.72 -3.73 4.91
CA PRO A 137 -13.54 -4.36 5.92
C PRO A 137 -14.34 -5.55 5.34
N LEU A 138 -14.43 -6.64 6.09
CA LEU A 138 -15.26 -7.80 5.78
C LEU A 138 -15.73 -8.47 7.08
N GLY A 139 -17.06 -8.57 7.28
CA GLY A 139 -17.63 -9.29 8.43
C GLY A 139 -17.22 -8.74 9.80
N GLY A 140 -17.16 -7.41 9.95
CA GLY A 140 -16.76 -6.76 11.21
C GLY A 140 -15.26 -6.83 11.52
N LYS A 141 -14.45 -7.24 10.56
CA LYS A 141 -12.99 -7.30 10.65
C LYS A 141 -12.37 -6.55 9.49
N TRP A 142 -11.09 -6.23 9.59
CA TRP A 142 -10.30 -5.82 8.44
C TRP A 142 -9.59 -7.01 7.81
N VAL A 143 -9.42 -6.97 6.50
CA VAL A 143 -8.71 -7.96 5.69
C VAL A 143 -7.61 -7.24 4.94
N LEU A 144 -6.36 -7.55 5.27
CA LEU A 144 -5.19 -7.15 4.51
C LEU A 144 -4.79 -8.32 3.61
N ILE A 145 -4.86 -8.15 2.30
CA ILE A 145 -4.24 -9.04 1.31
C ILE A 145 -3.00 -8.36 0.71
N GLY A 146 -2.06 -9.13 0.19
CA GLY A 146 -0.88 -8.59 -0.49
C GLY A 146 0.01 -9.72 -1.00
N SER A 147 0.98 -9.40 -1.84
CA SER A 147 1.94 -10.37 -2.39
C SER A 147 3.28 -10.23 -1.70
N LEU A 148 3.65 -11.22 -0.88
CA LEU A 148 4.94 -11.23 -0.19
C LEU A 148 6.02 -11.82 -1.11
N TYR A 149 7.16 -11.14 -1.27
CA TYR A 149 8.22 -11.59 -2.19
C TYR A 149 9.65 -11.38 -1.66
N THR A 150 10.63 -12.09 -2.25
CA THR A 150 12.07 -11.81 -2.12
C THR A 150 12.83 -11.88 -3.44
N THR A 151 12.54 -12.89 -4.26
CA THR A 151 13.22 -13.16 -5.55
C THR A 151 12.28 -13.93 -6.50
N ASN A 152 11.54 -13.22 -7.36
CA ASN A 152 10.82 -13.74 -8.54
C ASN A 152 9.79 -14.88 -8.34
N GLN A 153 9.17 -15.05 -7.17
CA GLN A 153 8.13 -16.06 -6.95
C GLN A 153 6.86 -15.46 -6.33
N TRP A 154 5.69 -15.99 -6.71
CA TRP A 154 4.42 -15.27 -6.64
C TRP A 154 3.45 -15.76 -5.56
N TRP A 155 2.65 -14.78 -5.11
CA TRP A 155 1.39 -14.84 -4.36
C TRP A 155 1.40 -15.53 -3.00
N CYS A 156 1.13 -14.74 -1.96
CA CYS A 156 0.74 -15.26 -0.65
C CYS A 156 -0.32 -14.35 -0.04
N VAL A 157 -1.59 -14.79 -0.06
CA VAL A 157 -2.69 -14.07 0.58
C VAL A 157 -2.46 -14.07 2.09
N VAL A 158 -2.12 -12.92 2.65
CA VAL A 158 -2.24 -12.69 4.08
C VAL A 158 -3.72 -12.42 4.37
N VAL A 159 -4.24 -12.84 5.52
CA VAL A 159 -5.51 -12.34 6.05
C VAL A 159 -5.23 -11.89 7.47
N VAL A 160 -5.03 -10.58 7.65
CA VAL A 160 -4.84 -10.01 8.99
C VAL A 160 -6.18 -9.56 9.54
N SER A 161 -6.81 -10.40 10.37
CA SER A 161 -7.94 -9.99 11.19
C SER A 161 -7.42 -9.30 12.46
N LYS A 162 -7.24 -7.98 12.42
CA LYS A 162 -7.24 -7.17 13.64
C LYS A 162 -8.15 -5.96 13.47
N TYR A 163 -8.72 -5.54 14.61
CA TYR A 163 -9.64 -4.44 14.85
C TYR A 163 -11.11 -4.72 14.50
#